data_AF-A0A812J909-F1
#
_entry.id   AF-A0A812J909-F1
#
_cell.length_a   1.000
_cell.length_b   1.000
_cell.length_c   1.000
_cell.angle_alpha   90.00
_cell.angle_beta   90.00
_cell.angle_gamma   90.00
#
_symmetry.space_group_name_H-M   'P 1'
#
loop_
_entity.id
_entity.type
_entity.pdbx_description
1 polymer ?
#
loop_
_entity_poly.entity_id
_entity_poly.type
_entity_poly.pdbx_seq_one_letter_code
_entity_poly.pdbx_strand_id
1 'polypeptide(L)'
;MRCWAWWPASKYSRSRERDYHSISNDTEPFTSRDDDNSSVESEGKDPPITDAHVVFDEDMYDSVTMAAFGGVHLQLPGGTVRIHPMWLCLGCLPLFAAQQASLLYMRLGQELEKPVHGEGVSDELKQILPFAKTLMVYTLGLMLFPELLGACRLLLFVLNPTTWIDIKRFRPEKSAMWAFLWSTPVLVSCAATAELLKLSIGYVVLIDSVSVVLVCDTVQDTLFNSLALTFLVDLDNKLWEVAKSVFGIEYKEQMKNLQIISDKDTRREEGKVEREGWEDWKIFRQCSWLRRAQGGSAVEALLVCAIFMFAYVRQMLVMLYSLKTDTLPVARDMCTIWHLTEEDTFLGMITRRILRVMSLYAHPNGLLNQTCNPEVGGYCSPQFRAITGRDMWDLAMERPLFIAANVAGLVCVLLVPQIFQLLLFCETDRKDKHTRCFGFIPTDQDQEDESCKLEKDCTSLQQQADASQKEMASLKAKVEAIHDRLNLVCGTSRMLPHVLASQTDLSEAGMALVHNPMPT
;
A
#
# COMPACT_ATOMS: atom_id res chain seq x y z
N MET A 1 28.07 -0.23 -18.24
CA MET A 1 27.10 -0.95 -17.37
C MET A 1 27.54 -2.39 -17.10
N ARG A 2 28.70 -2.60 -16.44
CA ARG A 2 29.24 -3.93 -16.04
C ARG A 2 29.70 -3.93 -14.57
N CYS A 3 29.01 -3.18 -13.71
CA CYS A 3 29.38 -3.05 -12.28
C CYS A 3 28.42 -3.76 -11.32
N TRP A 4 27.40 -4.47 -11.81
CA TRP A 4 26.38 -5.10 -10.96
C TRP A 4 26.53 -6.61 -10.76
N ALA A 5 27.53 -7.23 -11.39
CA ALA A 5 27.79 -8.66 -11.25
C ALA A 5 29.25 -8.88 -10.85
N TRP A 6 29.58 -8.59 -9.59
CA TRP A 6 30.78 -9.13 -8.95
C TRP A 6 30.35 -10.11 -7.88
N TRP A 7 29.92 -11.29 -8.34
CA TRP A 7 29.92 -12.50 -7.55
C TRP A 7 30.36 -13.65 -8.46
N PRO A 8 31.44 -14.38 -8.14
CA PRO A 8 31.79 -15.58 -8.89
C PRO A 8 30.77 -16.67 -8.54
N ALA A 9 29.83 -16.91 -9.46
CA ALA A 9 28.86 -18.01 -9.39
C ALA A 9 29.52 -19.41 -9.27
N SER A 10 30.83 -19.51 -9.51
CA SER A 10 31.58 -20.78 -9.49
C SER A 10 31.90 -21.35 -8.11
N LYS A 11 31.61 -20.65 -7.00
CA LYS A 11 31.85 -21.17 -5.64
C LYS A 11 30.60 -21.58 -4.85
N TYR A 12 29.39 -21.36 -5.39
CA TYR A 12 28.15 -21.71 -4.70
C TYR A 12 27.43 -22.95 -5.25
N SER A 13 27.89 -23.52 -6.38
CA SER A 13 27.26 -24.71 -6.99
C SER A 13 27.55 -26.05 -6.26
N ARG A 14 27.99 -26.02 -5.00
CA ARG A 14 28.29 -27.24 -4.21
C ARG A 14 27.80 -27.24 -2.77
N SER A 15 26.99 -26.26 -2.35
CA SER A 15 26.37 -26.28 -1.03
C SER A 15 24.90 -26.68 -1.13
N ARG A 16 24.69 -27.99 -1.33
CA ARG A 16 23.56 -28.80 -0.85
C ARG A 16 22.28 -28.02 -0.54
N GLU A 17 21.49 -27.74 -1.57
CA GLU A 17 20.03 -27.78 -1.42
C GLU A 17 19.69 -29.20 -0.99
N ARG A 18 19.39 -29.36 0.29
CA ARG A 18 18.79 -30.58 0.82
C ARG A 18 17.30 -30.43 0.53
N ASP A 19 16.91 -30.91 -0.64
CA ASP A 19 15.52 -31.07 -1.02
C ASP A 19 14.81 -31.88 0.07
N TYR A 20 13.84 -31.24 0.71
CA TYR A 20 12.82 -31.90 1.50
C TYR A 20 11.82 -32.54 0.54
N HIS A 21 12.19 -33.62 -0.17
CA HIS A 21 11.27 -34.58 -0.76
C HIS A 21 12.03 -35.87 -1.19
N SER A 22 11.41 -37.03 -0.92
CA SER A 22 11.77 -38.43 -1.21
C SER A 22 13.00 -39.06 -0.54
N ILE A 23 12.74 -39.71 0.60
CA ILE A 23 13.51 -40.88 1.07
C ILE A 23 13.08 -42.07 0.19
N SER A 24 13.96 -42.51 -0.71
CA SER A 24 13.90 -43.85 -1.30
C SER A 24 15.12 -44.64 -0.83
N ASN A 25 14.85 -45.81 -0.27
CA ASN A 25 15.79 -46.84 0.15
C ASN A 25 16.96 -47.01 -0.82
N ASP A 26 18.17 -47.11 -0.29
CA ASP A 26 19.11 -48.15 -0.69
C ASP A 26 20.16 -48.44 0.38
N THR A 27 20.35 -49.74 0.55
CA THR A 27 21.15 -50.53 1.49
C THR A 27 22.66 -50.36 1.34
N GLU A 28 23.38 -50.17 2.47
CA GLU A 28 24.74 -50.71 2.67
C GLU A 28 24.98 -51.12 4.15
N PRO A 29 25.89 -52.09 4.42
CA PRO A 29 25.96 -52.82 5.68
C PRO A 29 27.11 -52.38 6.61
N PHE A 30 26.89 -52.58 7.92
CA PHE A 30 27.87 -52.78 9.00
C PHE A 30 28.80 -51.61 9.42
N THR A 31 28.61 -51.09 10.64
CA THR A 31 29.33 -51.55 11.84
C THR A 31 28.54 -51.21 13.11
N SER A 32 28.39 -52.20 13.98
CA SER A 32 27.64 -52.18 15.24
C SER A 32 28.33 -51.28 16.28
N ARG A 33 27.61 -50.25 16.72
CA ARG A 33 27.84 -49.60 18.01
C ARG A 33 26.48 -49.42 18.66
N ASP A 34 26.21 -50.34 19.59
CA ASP A 34 24.98 -50.40 20.37
C ASP A 34 24.95 -49.22 21.35
N ASP A 35 24.30 -48.13 20.94
CA ASP A 35 23.75 -47.13 21.83
C ASP A 35 22.23 -47.12 21.60
N ASP A 36 21.53 -48.00 22.31
CA ASP A 36 20.07 -48.07 22.38
C ASP A 36 19.53 -46.77 23.02
N ASN A 37 19.34 -45.76 22.19
CA ASN A 37 18.48 -44.62 22.50
C ASN A 37 17.67 -44.28 21.25
N SER A 38 16.84 -45.25 20.83
CA SER A 38 15.80 -45.05 19.83
C SER A 38 14.73 -44.13 20.38
N SER A 39 15.01 -42.82 20.40
CA SER A 39 13.95 -41.82 20.42
C SER A 39 13.16 -42.03 19.14
N VAL A 40 12.01 -42.69 19.28
CA VAL A 40 10.96 -42.76 18.26
C VAL A 40 10.76 -41.34 17.78
N GLU A 41 11.31 -41.01 16.61
CA GLU A 41 10.93 -39.84 15.82
C GLU A 41 9.48 -40.11 15.44
N SER A 42 8.56 -39.78 16.36
CA SER A 42 7.16 -39.67 16.03
C SER A 42 7.10 -38.79 14.79
N GLU A 43 6.51 -39.29 13.70
CA GLU A 43 6.08 -38.49 12.56
C GLU A 43 5.10 -37.43 13.09
N GLY A 44 5.67 -36.40 13.70
CA GLY A 44 4.95 -35.30 14.30
C GLY A 44 4.39 -34.53 13.13
N LYS A 45 3.08 -34.63 12.93
CA LYS A 45 2.35 -33.73 12.04
C LYS A 45 2.84 -32.32 12.33
N ASP A 46 3.47 -31.69 11.34
CA ASP A 46 3.90 -30.31 11.46
C ASP A 46 2.70 -29.47 11.93
N PRO A 47 2.88 -28.60 12.93
CA PRO A 47 1.78 -27.79 13.42
C PRO A 47 1.19 -26.97 12.26
N PRO A 48 -0.14 -26.76 12.26
CA PRO A 48 -0.81 -26.03 11.19
C PRO A 48 -0.17 -24.65 11.01
N ILE A 49 0.24 -24.36 9.78
CA ILE A 49 0.82 -23.08 9.40
C ILE A 49 -0.24 -22.00 9.58
N THR A 50 0.00 -21.07 10.50
CA THR A 50 -0.91 -19.94 10.74
C THR A 50 -0.47 -18.76 9.87
N ASP A 51 -1.38 -18.24 9.06
CA ASP A 51 -1.15 -17.07 8.19
C ASP A 51 -1.17 -15.78 9.02
N ALA A 52 -0.25 -14.86 8.74
CA ALA A 52 -0.21 -13.54 9.35
C ALA A 52 -1.32 -12.60 8.83
N HIS A 53 -2.05 -12.98 7.79
CA HIS A 53 -3.12 -12.18 7.19
C HIS A 53 -2.64 -10.77 6.80
N VAL A 54 -1.42 -10.68 6.28
CA VAL A 54 -0.87 -9.44 5.72
C VAL A 54 -1.07 -9.51 4.23
N VAL A 55 -1.86 -8.58 3.69
CA VAL A 55 -2.03 -8.44 2.25
C VAL A 55 -0.95 -7.48 1.76
N PHE A 56 -0.20 -7.92 0.76
CA PHE A 56 0.77 -7.09 0.05
C PHE A 56 0.21 -6.79 -1.34
N ASP A 57 0.26 -5.54 -1.72
CA ASP A 57 -0.03 -5.13 -3.08
C ASP A 57 1.22 -5.36 -3.94
N GLU A 58 1.00 -5.63 -5.23
CA GLU A 58 2.09 -5.89 -6.16
C GLU A 58 2.65 -4.57 -6.70
N ASP A 59 3.24 -3.75 -5.84
CA ASP A 59 3.85 -2.47 -6.19
C ASP A 59 5.31 -2.32 -5.70
N MET A 60 5.94 -1.21 -6.08
CA MET A 60 7.35 -0.96 -5.82
C MET A 60 7.65 -0.73 -4.33
N TYR A 61 6.79 -0.06 -3.58
CA TYR A 61 7.01 0.27 -2.18
C TYR A 61 6.78 -0.96 -1.29
N ASP A 62 5.66 -1.67 -1.48
CA ASP A 62 5.32 -2.90 -0.77
C ASP A 62 6.37 -3.99 -1.01
N SER A 63 6.98 -4.02 -2.21
CA SER A 63 8.06 -4.95 -2.54
C SER A 63 9.27 -4.82 -1.61
N VAL A 64 9.53 -3.63 -1.05
CA VAL A 64 10.61 -3.41 -0.07
C VAL A 64 10.30 -4.17 1.21
N THR A 65 9.07 -4.06 1.70
CA THR A 65 8.60 -4.77 2.88
C THR A 65 8.60 -6.28 2.62
N MET A 66 8.07 -6.74 1.49
CA MET A 66 8.11 -8.15 1.09
C MET A 66 9.55 -8.68 1.02
N ALA A 67 10.49 -7.91 0.45
CA ALA A 67 11.90 -8.29 0.37
C ALA A 67 12.56 -8.38 1.76
N ALA A 68 12.15 -7.56 2.71
CA ALA A 68 12.64 -7.61 4.09
C ALA A 68 12.27 -8.93 4.80
N PHE A 69 11.14 -9.53 4.43
CA PHE A 69 10.74 -10.87 4.88
C PHE A 69 11.21 -11.99 3.95
N GLY A 70 11.91 -11.66 2.87
CA GLY A 70 12.51 -12.61 1.92
C GLY A 70 11.55 -13.13 0.84
N GLY A 71 10.49 -12.38 0.53
CA GLY A 71 9.49 -12.71 -0.48
C GLY A 71 9.86 -12.38 -1.92
N VAL A 72 10.92 -11.62 -2.14
CA VAL A 72 11.31 -11.12 -3.48
C VAL A 72 12.56 -11.83 -3.98
N HIS A 73 12.45 -12.40 -5.18
CA HIS A 73 13.50 -13.18 -5.82
C HIS A 73 13.79 -12.68 -7.23
N LEU A 74 15.07 -12.72 -7.60
CA LEU A 74 15.56 -12.53 -8.96
C LEU A 74 15.73 -13.91 -9.60
N GLN A 75 15.09 -14.13 -10.74
CA GLN A 75 15.34 -15.33 -11.54
C GLN A 75 16.62 -15.17 -12.36
N LEU A 76 17.56 -16.10 -12.19
CA LEU A 76 18.77 -16.19 -13.00
C LEU A 76 18.84 -17.57 -13.68
N PRO A 77 19.57 -17.72 -14.81
CA PRO A 77 19.69 -18.99 -15.55
C PRO A 77 20.28 -20.19 -14.77
N GLY A 78 20.63 -20.02 -13.49
CA GLY A 78 21.20 -21.07 -12.63
C GLY A 78 20.60 -21.11 -11.23
N GLY A 79 19.44 -20.49 -11.01
CA GLY A 79 18.74 -20.49 -9.73
C GLY A 79 18.08 -19.16 -9.40
N THR A 80 17.50 -19.07 -8.20
CA THR A 80 16.88 -17.84 -7.71
C THR A 80 17.75 -17.16 -6.68
N VAL A 81 17.89 -15.83 -6.76
CA VAL A 81 18.66 -15.03 -5.80
C VAL A 81 17.72 -14.08 -5.08
N ARG A 82 17.78 -14.05 -3.75
CA ARG A 82 16.96 -13.11 -2.96
C ARG A 82 17.43 -11.67 -3.18
N ILE A 83 16.48 -10.77 -3.37
CA ILE A 83 16.77 -9.34 -3.48
C ILE A 83 16.79 -8.73 -2.07
N HIS A 84 17.81 -7.92 -1.79
CA HIS A 84 17.90 -7.19 -0.54
C HIS A 84 16.96 -5.96 -0.57
N PRO A 85 16.17 -5.70 0.49
CA PRO A 85 15.20 -4.59 0.50
C PRO A 85 15.83 -3.21 0.29
N MET A 86 17.05 -2.99 0.78
CA MET A 86 17.81 -1.75 0.55
C MET A 86 17.88 -1.35 -0.94
N TRP A 87 18.04 -2.29 -1.87
CA TRP A 87 18.12 -1.95 -3.30
C TRP A 87 16.78 -1.50 -3.85
N LEU A 88 15.69 -2.15 -3.43
CA LEU A 88 14.33 -1.75 -3.79
C LEU A 88 13.98 -0.39 -3.17
N CYS A 89 14.35 -0.17 -1.91
CA CYS A 89 14.17 1.11 -1.22
C CYS A 89 14.93 2.25 -1.93
N LEU A 90 16.16 2.00 -2.40
CA LEU A 90 16.89 2.98 -3.21
C LEU A 90 16.20 3.25 -4.55
N GLY A 91 15.57 2.23 -5.15
CA GLY A 91 14.73 2.38 -6.35
C GLY A 91 13.45 3.18 -6.11
N CYS A 92 12.92 3.20 -4.88
CA CYS A 92 11.76 4.00 -4.50
C CYS A 92 12.07 5.50 -4.44
N LEU A 93 13.33 5.91 -4.19
CA LEU A 93 13.67 7.33 -4.02
C LEU A 93 13.48 8.16 -5.32
N PRO A 94 13.93 7.71 -6.51
CA PRO A 94 13.65 8.41 -7.77
C PRO A 94 12.15 8.44 -8.10
N LEU A 95 11.41 7.36 -7.82
CA LEU A 95 9.97 7.30 -8.01
C LEU A 95 9.27 8.35 -7.14
N PHE A 96 9.59 8.38 -5.85
CA PHE A 96 9.06 9.35 -4.91
C PHE A 96 9.37 10.80 -5.34
N ALA A 97 10.61 11.06 -5.75
CA ALA A 97 11.00 12.37 -6.26
C ALA A 97 10.20 12.78 -7.49
N ALA A 98 10.00 11.87 -8.45
CA ALA A 98 9.19 12.12 -9.64
C ALA A 98 7.71 12.37 -9.31
N GLN A 99 7.12 11.60 -8.39
CA GLN A 99 5.75 11.80 -7.91
C GLN A 99 5.61 13.17 -7.21
N GLN A 100 6.52 13.50 -6.28
CA GLN A 100 6.53 14.79 -5.58
C GLN A 100 6.73 15.98 -6.52
N ALA A 101 7.66 15.86 -7.48
CA ALA A 101 7.87 16.90 -8.49
C ALA A 101 6.61 17.10 -9.33
N SER A 102 5.95 16.02 -9.76
CA SER A 102 4.72 16.09 -10.55
C SER A 102 3.60 16.78 -9.76
N LEU A 103 3.43 16.44 -8.48
CA LEU A 103 2.48 17.11 -7.59
C LEU A 103 2.81 18.59 -7.44
N LEU A 104 4.07 18.95 -7.20
CA LEU A 104 4.50 20.34 -7.10
C LEU A 104 4.21 21.13 -8.40
N TYR A 105 4.49 20.56 -9.56
CA TYR A 105 4.19 21.20 -10.85
C TYR A 105 2.68 21.31 -11.10
N MET A 106 1.89 20.32 -10.70
CA MET A 106 0.43 20.42 -10.75
C MET A 106 -0.08 21.57 -9.87
N ARG A 107 0.46 21.74 -8.67
CA ARG A 107 0.12 22.86 -7.77
C ARG A 107 0.49 24.21 -8.37
N LEU A 108 1.70 24.32 -8.94
CA LEU A 108 2.19 25.56 -9.55
C LEU A 108 1.46 25.91 -10.86
N GLY A 109 0.88 24.93 -11.53
CA GLY A 109 0.09 25.13 -12.75
C GLY A 109 -1.37 25.52 -12.51
N GLN A 110 -1.83 25.55 -11.26
CA GLN A 110 -3.20 25.94 -10.94
C GLN A 110 -3.38 27.47 -10.90
N GLU A 111 -4.58 27.94 -11.21
CA GLU A 111 -4.99 29.33 -10.99
C GLU A 111 -5.29 29.55 -9.50
N LEU A 112 -4.23 29.71 -8.70
CA LEU A 112 -4.29 29.71 -7.23
C LEU A 112 -5.09 30.89 -6.62
N GLU A 113 -5.29 31.96 -7.39
CA GLU A 113 -6.07 33.14 -6.98
C GLU A 113 -7.58 32.98 -7.23
N LYS A 114 -8.00 31.95 -7.98
CA LYS A 114 -9.38 31.81 -8.41
C LYS A 114 -10.30 31.53 -7.22
N PRO A 115 -11.42 32.26 -7.09
CA PRO A 115 -12.40 32.01 -6.03
C PRO A 115 -13.06 30.64 -6.19
N VAL A 116 -13.29 29.94 -5.08
CA VAL A 116 -13.88 28.59 -5.04
C VAL A 116 -15.31 28.57 -5.58
N HIS A 117 -16.08 29.64 -5.34
CA HIS A 117 -17.46 29.76 -5.81
C HIS A 117 -17.59 30.11 -7.30
N GLY A 118 -16.48 30.46 -7.97
CA GLY A 118 -16.43 30.85 -9.38
C GLY A 118 -17.00 32.25 -9.64
N GLU A 119 -16.36 32.99 -10.54
CA GLU A 119 -16.87 34.28 -11.02
C GLU A 119 -17.94 34.04 -12.11
N GLY A 120 -19.07 34.75 -12.02
CA GLY A 120 -20.09 34.73 -13.09
C GLY A 120 -21.03 33.52 -13.13
N VAL A 121 -20.99 32.63 -12.12
CA VAL A 121 -21.92 31.50 -12.01
C VAL A 121 -23.34 31.98 -11.65
N SER A 122 -24.37 31.43 -12.29
CA SER A 122 -25.78 31.76 -11.98
C SER A 122 -26.12 31.39 -10.52
N ASP A 123 -27.01 32.15 -9.88
CA ASP A 123 -27.33 31.94 -8.45
C ASP A 123 -27.94 30.56 -8.16
N GLU A 124 -28.61 29.95 -9.14
CA GLU A 124 -29.09 28.55 -9.04
C GLU A 124 -27.92 27.56 -9.04
N LEU A 125 -26.93 27.74 -9.92
CA LEU A 125 -25.78 26.85 -10.01
C LEU A 125 -24.85 27.01 -8.80
N LYS A 126 -24.80 28.20 -8.17
CA LYS A 126 -24.06 28.44 -6.92
C LYS A 126 -24.52 27.54 -5.76
N GLN A 127 -25.77 27.06 -5.75
CA GLN A 127 -26.24 26.15 -4.70
C GLN A 127 -25.87 24.68 -4.98
N ILE A 128 -25.88 24.26 -6.25
CA ILE A 128 -25.66 22.86 -6.64
C ILE A 128 -24.16 22.54 -6.75
N LEU A 129 -23.37 23.49 -7.25
CA LEU A 129 -21.95 23.27 -7.55
C LEU A 129 -21.11 22.88 -6.31
N PRO A 130 -21.25 23.54 -5.14
CA PRO A 130 -20.50 23.14 -3.94
C PRO A 130 -20.83 21.72 -3.48
N PHE A 131 -22.10 21.30 -3.62
CA PHE A 131 -22.53 19.94 -3.30
C PHE A 131 -21.88 18.92 -4.23
N ALA A 132 -21.90 19.16 -5.55
CA ALA A 132 -21.27 18.29 -6.54
C ALA A 132 -19.74 18.19 -6.33
N LYS A 133 -19.06 19.33 -6.09
CA LYS A 133 -17.63 19.36 -5.77
C LYS A 133 -17.32 18.58 -4.49
N THR A 134 -18.12 18.76 -3.44
CA THR A 134 -17.99 18.01 -2.18
C THR A 134 -18.14 16.51 -2.41
N LEU A 135 -19.15 16.08 -3.18
CA LEU A 135 -19.37 14.68 -3.50
C LEU A 135 -18.17 14.08 -4.26
N MET A 136 -17.63 14.80 -5.24
CA MET A 136 -16.44 14.37 -5.99
C MET A 136 -15.22 14.22 -5.08
N VAL A 137 -14.99 15.15 -4.15
CA VAL A 137 -13.91 15.03 -3.15
C VAL A 137 -14.08 13.75 -2.31
N TYR A 138 -15.30 13.44 -1.86
CA TYR A 138 -15.56 12.18 -1.16
C TYR A 138 -15.33 10.96 -2.05
N THR A 139 -15.76 10.98 -3.31
CA THR A 139 -15.53 9.87 -4.25
C THR A 139 -14.04 9.61 -4.45
N LEU A 140 -13.23 10.64 -4.68
CA LEU A 140 -11.77 10.50 -4.79
C LEU A 140 -11.14 10.02 -3.49
N GLY A 141 -11.60 10.56 -2.36
CA GLY A 141 -11.17 10.10 -1.04
C GLY A 141 -11.47 8.61 -0.82
N LEU A 142 -12.59 8.10 -1.32
CA LEU A 142 -12.94 6.67 -1.25
C LEU A 142 -12.15 5.82 -2.25
N MET A 143 -11.80 6.35 -3.42
CA MET A 143 -10.95 5.66 -4.40
C MET A 143 -9.52 5.45 -3.89
N LEU A 144 -8.96 6.46 -3.21
CA LEU A 144 -7.62 6.41 -2.61
C LEU A 144 -7.58 5.69 -1.25
N PHE A 145 -8.75 5.42 -0.67
CA PHE A 145 -8.85 4.84 0.67
C PHE A 145 -8.16 3.48 0.81
N PRO A 146 -8.38 2.49 -0.10
CA PRO A 146 -7.76 1.18 0.04
C PRO A 146 -6.23 1.25 0.02
N GLU A 147 -5.68 2.06 -0.88
CA GLU A 147 -4.24 2.24 -1.06
C GLU A 147 -3.58 2.82 0.19
N LEU A 148 -4.14 3.93 0.69
CA LEU A 148 -3.68 4.57 1.91
C LEU A 148 -3.81 3.62 3.12
N LEU A 149 -4.93 2.89 3.20
CA LEU A 149 -5.21 1.95 4.27
C LEU A 149 -4.19 0.79 4.26
N GLY A 150 -3.86 0.26 3.08
CA GLY A 150 -2.84 -0.76 2.86
C GLY A 150 -1.46 -0.28 3.34
N ALA A 151 -1.00 0.86 2.82
CA ALA A 151 0.28 1.46 3.20
C ALA A 151 0.38 1.74 4.70
N CYS A 152 -0.67 2.25 5.33
CA CYS A 152 -0.69 2.52 6.78
C CYS A 152 -0.67 1.23 7.62
N ARG A 153 -1.40 0.19 7.18
CA ARG A 153 -1.36 -1.14 7.80
C ARG A 153 0.03 -1.75 7.72
N LEU A 154 0.66 -1.69 6.54
CA LEU A 154 2.01 -2.20 6.33
C LEU A 154 3.05 -1.40 7.13
N LEU A 155 2.90 -0.07 7.22
CA LEU A 155 3.74 0.75 8.06
C LEU A 155 3.65 0.34 9.54
N LEU A 156 2.45 0.19 10.08
CA LEU A 156 2.26 -0.23 11.48
C LEU A 156 2.72 -1.67 11.72
N PHE A 157 2.50 -2.56 10.75
CA PHE A 157 3.02 -3.92 10.75
C PHE A 157 4.56 -3.95 10.85
N VAL A 158 5.25 -3.13 10.06
CA VAL A 158 6.71 -2.99 10.03
C VAL A 158 7.24 -2.32 11.29
N LEU A 159 6.55 -1.30 11.81
CA LEU A 159 6.95 -0.60 13.02
C LEU A 159 6.70 -1.43 14.29
N ASN A 160 5.81 -2.42 14.24
CA ASN A 160 5.56 -3.32 15.36
C ASN A 160 6.77 -4.24 15.61
N PRO A 161 7.50 -4.11 16.73
CA PRO A 161 8.72 -4.88 16.96
C PRO A 161 8.47 -6.39 17.08
N THR A 162 7.27 -6.80 17.52
CA THR A 162 6.92 -8.22 17.68
C THR A 162 6.79 -8.92 16.32
N THR A 163 6.37 -8.21 15.27
CA THR A 163 6.29 -8.72 13.90
C THR A 163 7.60 -9.36 13.44
N TRP A 164 8.73 -8.73 13.76
CA TRP A 164 10.07 -9.17 13.34
C TRP A 164 10.57 -10.44 14.03
N ILE A 165 9.83 -10.89 15.05
CA ILE A 165 10.10 -12.09 15.85
C ILE A 165 9.05 -13.15 15.55
N ASP A 166 7.80 -12.73 15.38
CA ASP A 166 6.66 -13.61 15.12
C ASP A 166 6.68 -14.15 13.68
N ILE A 167 7.30 -13.45 12.73
CA ILE A 167 7.27 -13.84 11.30
C ILE A 167 8.59 -14.44 10.84
N LYS A 168 8.46 -15.57 10.13
CA LYS A 168 9.59 -16.28 9.56
C LYS A 168 10.23 -15.43 8.46
N ARG A 169 11.51 -15.10 8.65
CA ARG A 169 12.30 -14.31 7.69
C ARG A 169 13.60 -15.00 7.32
N PHE A 170 14.13 -14.64 6.16
CA PHE A 170 15.47 -15.07 5.77
C PHE A 170 16.54 -14.38 6.62
N ARG A 171 17.54 -15.14 7.09
CA ARG A 171 18.77 -14.61 7.67
C ARG A 171 19.96 -15.29 6.99
N PRO A 172 20.87 -14.54 6.36
CA PRO A 172 22.06 -15.14 5.78
C PRO A 172 22.97 -15.72 6.86
N GLU A 173 23.86 -16.62 6.45
CA GLU A 173 24.91 -17.12 7.34
C GLU A 173 25.82 -15.97 7.80
N LYS A 174 26.25 -16.02 9.07
CA LYS A 174 27.06 -14.96 9.71
C LYS A 174 28.40 -14.67 9.01
N SER A 175 28.89 -15.62 8.21
CA SER A 175 30.15 -15.51 7.47
C SER A 175 30.05 -14.58 6.24
N ALA A 176 28.85 -14.18 5.83
CA ALA A 176 28.67 -13.29 4.69
C ALA A 176 29.19 -11.87 5.02
N MET A 177 30.01 -11.31 4.13
CA MET A 177 30.62 -9.97 4.25
C MET A 177 29.60 -8.85 4.52
N TRP A 178 28.35 -9.04 4.13
CA TRP A 178 27.26 -8.08 4.24
C TRP A 178 26.13 -8.55 5.17
N ALA A 179 26.41 -9.49 6.08
CA ALA A 179 25.41 -10.00 7.01
C ALA A 179 24.78 -8.90 7.89
N PHE A 180 25.51 -7.81 8.17
CA PHE A 180 24.99 -6.68 8.93
C PHE A 180 23.85 -5.94 8.23
N LEU A 181 23.80 -5.93 6.89
CA LEU A 181 22.71 -5.28 6.15
C LEU A 181 21.37 -6.02 6.32
N TRP A 182 21.43 -7.31 6.67
CA TRP A 182 20.29 -8.15 7.01
C TRP A 182 19.92 -8.09 8.51
N SER A 183 20.52 -7.17 9.28
CA SER A 183 20.13 -6.95 10.67
C SER A 183 18.74 -6.33 10.74
N THR A 184 17.99 -6.67 11.79
CA THR A 184 16.61 -6.17 11.95
C THR A 184 16.48 -4.65 11.82
N PRO A 185 17.33 -3.81 12.46
CA PRO A 185 17.19 -2.36 12.39
C PRO A 185 17.31 -1.81 10.96
N VAL A 186 18.19 -2.38 10.14
CA VAL A 186 18.37 -1.96 8.74
C VAL A 186 17.15 -2.35 7.90
N LEU A 187 16.64 -3.57 8.08
CA LEU A 187 15.44 -4.05 7.39
C LEU A 187 14.20 -3.23 7.75
N VAL A 188 13.98 -2.97 9.04
CA VAL A 188 12.90 -2.10 9.56
C VAL A 188 13.00 -0.72 8.94
N SER A 189 14.20 -0.13 8.93
CA SER A 189 14.40 1.23 8.41
C SER A 189 14.09 1.31 6.92
N CYS A 190 14.51 0.32 6.12
CA CYS A 190 14.22 0.29 4.68
C CYS A 190 12.71 0.15 4.42
N ALA A 191 12.06 -0.83 5.06
CA ALA A 191 10.63 -1.08 4.90
C ALA A 191 9.80 0.13 5.39
N ALA A 192 10.06 0.63 6.60
CA ALA A 192 9.33 1.78 7.14
C ALA A 192 9.52 3.04 6.30
N THR A 193 10.73 3.25 5.75
CA THR A 193 10.97 4.36 4.82
C THR A 193 10.11 4.21 3.57
N ALA A 194 10.09 3.05 2.93
CA ALA A 194 9.28 2.82 1.73
C ALA A 194 7.78 3.06 1.98
N GLU A 195 7.23 2.50 3.06
CA GLU A 195 5.82 2.70 3.43
C GLU A 195 5.51 4.16 3.78
N LEU A 196 6.44 4.87 4.44
CA LEU A 196 6.29 6.31 4.71
C LEU A 196 6.28 7.14 3.42
N LEU A 197 7.12 6.78 2.43
CA LEU A 197 7.12 7.46 1.13
C LEU A 197 5.78 7.25 0.43
N LYS A 198 5.30 5.99 0.34
CA LYS A 198 3.99 5.62 -0.22
C LYS A 198 2.85 6.39 0.46
N LEU A 199 2.78 6.33 1.79
CA LEU A 199 1.75 7.01 2.58
C LEU A 199 1.80 8.53 2.39
N SER A 200 3.01 9.10 2.29
CA SER A 200 3.16 10.54 2.07
C SER A 200 2.68 11.00 0.69
N ILE A 201 2.91 10.22 -0.37
CA ILE A 201 2.36 10.51 -1.71
C ILE A 201 0.83 10.44 -1.66
N GLY A 202 0.28 9.33 -1.18
CA GLY A 202 -1.18 9.17 -1.12
C GLY A 202 -1.85 10.27 -0.30
N TYR A 203 -1.22 10.69 0.82
CA TYR A 203 -1.77 11.76 1.67
C TYR A 203 -1.70 13.13 0.99
N VAL A 204 -0.62 13.43 0.29
CA VAL A 204 -0.50 14.68 -0.48
C VAL A 204 -1.52 14.70 -1.62
N VAL A 205 -1.66 13.60 -2.37
CA VAL A 205 -2.67 13.46 -3.43
C VAL A 205 -4.09 13.65 -2.85
N LEU A 206 -4.36 13.07 -1.68
CA LEU A 206 -5.64 13.24 -1.00
C LEU A 206 -5.93 14.70 -0.66
N ILE A 207 -4.95 15.46 -0.15
CA ILE A 207 -5.11 16.90 0.13
C ILE A 207 -5.27 17.70 -1.17
N ASP A 208 -4.41 17.46 -2.15
CA ASP A 208 -4.38 18.21 -3.41
C ASP A 208 -5.65 17.99 -4.24
N SER A 209 -6.24 16.80 -4.15
CA SER A 209 -7.51 16.47 -4.81
C SER A 209 -8.63 17.43 -4.42
N VAL A 210 -8.66 17.91 -3.17
CA VAL A 210 -9.64 18.90 -2.72
C VAL A 210 -9.49 20.18 -3.53
N SER A 211 -8.25 20.67 -3.67
CA SER A 211 -8.00 21.91 -4.41
C SER A 211 -8.26 21.78 -5.90
N VAL A 212 -7.83 20.66 -6.50
CA VAL A 212 -8.09 20.36 -7.92
C VAL A 212 -9.60 20.38 -8.21
N VAL A 213 -10.40 19.68 -7.41
CA VAL A 213 -11.86 19.62 -7.59
C VAL A 213 -12.50 20.98 -7.37
N LEU A 214 -11.98 21.77 -6.41
CA LEU A 214 -12.52 23.10 -6.14
C LEU A 214 -12.16 24.14 -7.23
N VAL A 215 -11.02 24.01 -7.91
CA VAL A 215 -10.60 24.91 -9.00
C VAL A 215 -11.35 24.70 -10.31
N CYS A 216 -11.74 23.45 -10.60
CA CYS A 216 -12.31 23.12 -11.90
C CYS A 216 -13.70 23.75 -12.10
N ASP A 217 -13.91 24.36 -13.27
CA ASP A 217 -15.21 24.92 -13.68
C ASP A 217 -16.09 23.85 -14.33
N THR A 218 -15.48 22.85 -14.96
CA THR A 218 -16.18 21.79 -15.68
C THR A 218 -15.97 20.43 -15.01
N VAL A 219 -16.98 19.56 -15.15
CA VAL A 219 -16.89 18.17 -14.70
C VAL A 219 -15.81 17.40 -15.48
N GLN A 220 -15.62 17.72 -16.75
CA GLN A 220 -14.60 17.08 -17.59
C GLN A 220 -13.18 17.37 -17.08
N ASP A 221 -12.88 18.63 -16.75
CA ASP A 221 -11.58 19.02 -16.19
C ASP A 221 -11.39 18.38 -14.81
N THR A 222 -12.45 18.34 -14.00
CA THR A 222 -12.43 17.67 -12.70
C THR A 222 -12.06 16.20 -12.86
N LEU A 223 -12.70 15.47 -13.78
CA LEU A 223 -12.43 14.06 -14.03
C LEU A 223 -11.01 13.84 -14.55
N PHE A 224 -10.56 14.63 -15.54
CA PHE A 224 -9.22 14.49 -16.10
C PHE A 224 -8.13 14.76 -15.06
N ASN A 225 -8.25 15.85 -14.30
CA ASN A 225 -7.28 16.18 -13.26
C ASN A 225 -7.29 15.18 -12.11
N SER A 226 -8.46 14.62 -11.79
CA SER A 226 -8.59 13.55 -10.81
C SER A 226 -7.91 12.27 -11.27
N LEU A 227 -8.09 11.88 -12.53
CA LEU A 227 -7.41 10.72 -13.12
C LEU A 227 -5.89 10.92 -13.16
N ALA A 228 -5.42 12.13 -13.45
CA ALA A 228 -4.01 12.46 -13.41
C ALA A 228 -3.45 12.32 -11.98
N LEU A 229 -4.18 12.78 -10.97
CA LEU A 229 -3.81 12.62 -9.56
C LEU A 229 -3.77 11.16 -9.12
N THR A 230 -4.78 10.36 -9.47
CA THR A 230 -4.80 8.92 -9.12
C THR A 230 -3.71 8.16 -9.86
N PHE A 231 -3.42 8.51 -11.12
CA PHE A 231 -2.31 7.93 -11.87
C PHE A 231 -0.96 8.13 -11.17
N LEU A 232 -0.75 9.28 -10.50
CA LEU A 232 0.48 9.50 -9.73
C LEU A 232 0.64 8.51 -8.59
N VAL A 233 -0.46 8.08 -7.97
CA VAL A 233 -0.43 7.02 -6.95
C VAL A 233 -0.10 5.68 -7.62
N ASP A 234 -0.77 5.34 -8.72
CA ASP A 234 -0.59 4.08 -9.47
C ASP A 234 0.80 3.92 -10.15
N LEU A 235 1.63 4.97 -10.18
CA LEU A 235 2.96 4.91 -10.79
C LEU A 235 3.88 3.85 -10.16
N ASP A 236 3.68 3.51 -8.89
CA ASP A 236 4.43 2.48 -8.19
C ASP A 236 4.17 1.08 -8.73
N ASN A 237 2.90 0.73 -8.98
CA ASN A 237 2.47 -0.50 -9.63
C ASN A 237 3.09 -0.61 -11.03
N LYS A 238 3.08 0.49 -11.79
CA LYS A 238 3.66 0.52 -13.14
C LYS A 238 5.17 0.41 -13.15
N LEU A 239 5.85 1.07 -12.22
CA LEU A 239 7.30 0.91 -12.08
C LEU A 239 7.67 -0.52 -11.69
N TRP A 240 6.87 -1.15 -10.84
CA TRP A 240 7.07 -2.53 -10.44
C TRP A 240 6.87 -3.53 -11.60
N GLU A 241 5.82 -3.37 -12.41
CA GLU A 241 5.62 -4.15 -13.65
C GLU A 241 6.84 -4.07 -14.58
N VAL A 242 7.42 -2.87 -14.72
CA VAL A 242 8.66 -2.65 -15.48
C VAL A 242 9.85 -3.35 -14.81
N ALA A 243 10.00 -3.23 -13.49
CA ALA A 243 11.08 -3.88 -12.75
C ALA A 243 11.02 -5.41 -12.87
N LYS A 244 9.84 -6.03 -12.74
CA LYS A 244 9.63 -7.46 -13.00
C LYS A 244 10.09 -7.84 -14.40
N SER A 245 9.64 -7.10 -15.40
CA SER A 245 9.89 -7.40 -16.81
C SER A 245 11.36 -7.24 -17.20
N VAL A 246 12.03 -6.18 -16.71
CA VAL A 246 13.41 -5.86 -17.07
C VAL A 246 14.42 -6.73 -16.33
N PHE A 247 14.17 -7.01 -15.05
CA PHE A 247 15.12 -7.72 -14.21
C PHE A 247 14.77 -9.20 -14.01
N GLY A 248 13.57 -9.66 -14.37
CA GLY A 248 13.11 -11.02 -14.06
C GLY A 248 12.85 -11.19 -12.56
N ILE A 249 12.27 -10.18 -11.93
CA ILE A 249 11.91 -10.21 -10.51
C ILE A 249 10.56 -10.91 -10.36
N GLU A 250 10.48 -11.83 -9.42
CA GLU A 250 9.26 -12.54 -9.10
C GLU A 250 9.02 -12.59 -7.60
N TYR A 251 7.73 -12.64 -7.25
CA TYR A 251 7.29 -12.94 -5.90
C TYR A 251 7.24 -14.44 -5.70
N LYS A 252 7.74 -14.91 -4.56
CA LYS A 252 7.51 -16.29 -4.16
C LYS A 252 6.05 -16.43 -3.71
N GLU A 253 5.25 -17.26 -4.39
CA GLU A 253 3.84 -17.47 -4.05
C GLU A 253 3.63 -17.85 -2.57
N GLN A 254 4.54 -18.65 -2.02
CA GLN A 254 4.53 -19.07 -0.61
C GLN A 254 4.70 -17.90 0.39
N MET A 255 5.15 -16.74 -0.06
CA MET A 255 5.33 -15.54 0.76
C MET A 255 4.19 -14.53 0.59
N LYS A 256 3.20 -14.80 -0.28
CA LYS A 256 1.93 -14.06 -0.25
C LYS A 256 1.22 -14.25 1.10
N ASN A 257 1.47 -15.37 1.78
CA ASN A 257 0.96 -15.67 3.11
C ASN A 257 2.14 -15.80 4.08
N LEU A 258 2.49 -14.70 4.74
CA LEU A 258 3.57 -14.71 5.73
C LEU A 258 3.24 -15.70 6.86
N GLN A 259 4.16 -16.61 7.13
CA GLN A 259 3.96 -17.66 8.13
C GLN A 259 4.34 -17.15 9.52
N ILE A 260 3.41 -17.28 10.47
CA ILE A 260 3.68 -17.06 11.89
C ILE A 260 4.51 -18.24 12.43
N ILE A 261 5.58 -17.92 13.12
CA ILE A 261 6.49 -18.87 13.76
C ILE A 261 5.80 -19.51 14.98
N SER A 262 6.03 -20.82 15.19
CA SER A 262 5.58 -21.53 16.39
C SER A 262 6.24 -20.97 17.66
N ASP A 263 5.53 -20.95 18.79
CA ASP A 263 6.02 -20.46 20.08
C ASP A 263 7.41 -20.99 20.50
N LYS A 264 7.74 -22.24 20.13
CA LYS A 264 9.07 -22.83 20.41
C LYS A 264 10.17 -22.11 19.63
N ASP A 265 9.92 -21.87 18.35
CA ASP A 265 10.84 -21.18 17.45
C ASP A 265 10.90 -19.68 17.77
N THR A 266 9.81 -19.07 18.25
CA THR A 266 9.77 -17.69 18.73
C THR A 266 10.86 -17.44 19.78
N ARG A 267 10.98 -18.32 20.80
CA ARG A 267 12.04 -18.19 21.83
C ARG A 267 13.45 -18.27 21.23
N ARG A 268 13.64 -19.08 20.19
CA ARG A 268 14.93 -19.19 19.50
C ARG A 268 15.24 -17.91 18.72
N GLU A 269 14.23 -17.31 18.10
CA GLU A 269 14.36 -16.03 17.39
C GLU A 269 14.61 -14.86 18.34
N GLU A 270 13.94 -14.81 19.50
CA GLU A 270 14.20 -13.83 20.56
C GLU A 270 15.70 -13.80 20.93
N GLY A 271 16.30 -14.97 21.16
CA GLY A 271 17.73 -15.08 21.49
C GLY A 271 18.67 -14.76 20.31
N LYS A 272 18.18 -14.72 19.07
CA LYS A 272 18.96 -14.21 17.93
C LYS A 272 18.88 -12.68 17.84
N VAL A 273 17.68 -12.12 18.01
CA VAL A 273 17.46 -10.65 18.00
C VAL A 273 18.25 -9.98 19.13
N GLU A 274 18.29 -10.59 20.33
CA GLU A 274 19.10 -10.07 21.43
C GLU A 274 20.60 -10.02 21.10
N ARG A 275 21.09 -10.97 20.28
CA ARG A 275 22.48 -10.97 19.80
C ARG A 275 22.76 -9.96 18.68
N GLU A 276 21.73 -9.46 18.02
CA GLU A 276 21.84 -8.39 17.01
C GLU A 276 21.91 -6.99 17.66
N GLY A 277 21.81 -6.89 18.99
CA GLY A 277 21.96 -5.63 19.72
C GLY A 277 20.71 -4.75 19.74
N TRP A 278 19.52 -5.31 19.43
CA TRP A 278 18.27 -4.57 19.52
C TRP A 278 17.73 -4.58 20.95
N GLU A 279 18.35 -3.79 21.84
CA GLU A 279 18.03 -3.78 23.27
C GLU A 279 16.63 -3.26 23.59
N ASP A 280 16.14 -2.28 22.80
CA ASP A 280 14.81 -1.66 22.97
C ASP A 280 13.66 -2.65 22.87
N TRP A 281 13.87 -3.78 22.19
CA TRP A 281 12.87 -4.85 22.09
C TRP A 281 12.48 -5.45 23.46
N LYS A 282 13.35 -5.38 24.48
CA LYS A 282 13.08 -5.94 25.81
C LYS A 282 11.83 -5.34 26.46
N ILE A 283 11.51 -4.08 26.16
CA ILE A 283 10.30 -3.40 26.63
C ILE A 283 9.06 -4.05 25.99
N PHE A 284 9.10 -4.26 24.67
CA PHE A 284 8.00 -4.84 23.91
C PHE A 284 7.78 -6.34 24.19
N ARG A 285 8.83 -7.05 24.61
CA ARG A 285 8.73 -8.46 25.02
C ARG A 285 7.70 -8.69 26.13
N GLN A 286 7.54 -7.72 27.03
CA GLN A 286 6.59 -7.82 28.14
C GLN A 286 5.14 -7.59 27.68
N CYS A 287 4.94 -6.94 26.53
CA CYS A 287 3.63 -6.67 25.95
C CYS A 287 3.18 -7.84 25.07
N SER A 288 2.80 -8.95 25.69
CA SER A 288 2.36 -10.15 24.96
C SER A 288 1.18 -9.89 24.02
N TRP A 289 0.30 -8.96 24.39
CA TRP A 289 -0.85 -8.48 23.59
C TRP A 289 -0.46 -7.77 22.28
N LEU A 290 0.79 -7.32 22.13
CA LEU A 290 1.30 -6.78 20.87
C LEU A 290 1.77 -7.87 19.91
N ARG A 291 1.87 -9.13 20.35
CA ARG A 291 2.18 -10.25 19.44
C ARG A 291 1.03 -10.45 18.49
N ARG A 292 1.36 -10.74 17.22
CA ARG A 292 0.36 -10.82 16.16
C ARG A 292 -0.66 -11.92 16.43
N ALA A 293 -0.18 -13.07 16.91
CA ALA A 293 -1.03 -14.21 17.31
C ALA A 293 -1.90 -13.95 18.55
N GLN A 294 -1.66 -12.87 19.32
CA GLN A 294 -2.36 -12.56 20.58
C GLN A 294 -3.17 -11.27 20.52
N GLY A 295 -3.53 -10.82 19.31
CA GLY A 295 -4.36 -9.63 19.10
C GLY A 295 -3.61 -8.37 18.63
N GLY A 296 -2.29 -8.46 18.42
CA GLY A 296 -1.50 -7.34 17.88
C GLY A 296 -2.05 -6.81 16.54
N SER A 297 -2.55 -7.70 15.68
CA SER A 297 -3.19 -7.30 14.41
C SER A 297 -4.46 -6.45 14.61
N ALA A 298 -5.23 -6.70 15.66
CA ALA A 298 -6.43 -5.91 15.97
C ALA A 298 -6.05 -4.53 16.51
N VAL A 299 -4.98 -4.43 17.31
CA VAL A 299 -4.44 -3.15 17.78
C VAL A 299 -3.92 -2.32 16.60
N GLU A 300 -3.15 -2.94 15.70
CA GLU A 300 -2.71 -2.31 14.45
C GLU A 300 -3.91 -1.78 13.67
N ALA A 301 -4.95 -2.59 13.45
CA ALA A 301 -6.14 -2.19 12.72
C ALA A 301 -6.90 -1.02 13.39
N LEU A 302 -7.02 -1.02 14.72
CA LEU A 302 -7.63 0.09 15.47
C LEU A 302 -6.81 1.38 15.35
N LEU A 303 -5.48 1.28 15.42
CA LEU A 303 -4.60 2.43 15.28
C LEU A 303 -4.66 3.01 13.86
N VAL A 304 -4.68 2.15 12.83
CA VAL A 304 -4.93 2.57 11.45
C VAL A 304 -6.26 3.32 11.37
N CYS A 305 -7.36 2.74 11.86
CA CYS A 305 -8.68 3.39 11.83
C CYS A 305 -8.69 4.76 12.53
N ALA A 306 -7.97 4.91 13.66
CA ALA A 306 -7.83 6.18 14.35
C ALA A 306 -7.06 7.22 13.51
N ILE A 307 -5.96 6.81 12.86
CA ILE A 307 -5.18 7.67 11.95
C ILE A 307 -6.05 8.16 10.78
N PHE A 308 -6.82 7.26 10.15
CA PHE A 308 -7.71 7.62 9.04
C PHE A 308 -8.86 8.52 9.48
N MET A 309 -9.46 8.25 10.63
CA MET A 309 -10.50 9.11 11.18
C MET A 309 -9.97 10.54 11.36
N PHE A 310 -8.77 10.69 11.92
CA PHE A 310 -8.12 11.99 12.05
C PHE A 310 -7.84 12.64 10.69
N ALA A 311 -7.29 11.88 9.72
CA ALA A 311 -6.99 12.38 8.39
C ALA A 311 -8.24 12.90 7.65
N TYR A 312 -9.34 12.14 7.65
CA TYR A 312 -10.60 12.53 7.00
C TYR A 312 -11.29 13.69 7.70
N VAL A 313 -11.31 13.72 9.04
CA VAL A 313 -11.86 14.86 9.78
C VAL A 313 -11.06 16.13 9.46
N ARG A 314 -9.73 16.04 9.42
CA ARG A 314 -8.88 17.16 9.00
C ARG A 314 -9.18 17.59 7.57
N GLN A 315 -9.27 16.66 6.62
CA GLN A 315 -9.57 16.98 5.22
C GLN A 315 -10.93 17.66 5.06
N MET A 316 -11.95 17.18 5.76
CA MET A 316 -13.28 17.81 5.78
C MET A 316 -13.21 19.23 6.34
N LEU A 317 -12.47 19.46 7.44
CA LEU A 317 -12.29 20.80 8.02
C LEU A 317 -11.56 21.74 7.06
N VAL A 318 -10.53 21.25 6.36
CA VAL A 318 -9.82 22.01 5.32
C VAL A 318 -10.74 22.40 4.17
N MET A 319 -11.58 21.46 3.71
CA MET A 319 -12.57 21.72 2.67
C MET A 319 -13.61 22.77 3.12
N LEU A 320 -14.20 22.61 4.30
CA LEU A 320 -15.17 23.56 4.86
C LEU A 320 -14.54 24.95 5.06
N TYR A 321 -13.30 25.01 5.51
CA TYR A 321 -12.58 26.27 5.69
C TYR A 321 -12.35 26.96 4.34
N SER A 322 -12.01 26.19 3.31
CA SER A 322 -11.79 26.69 1.95
C SER A 322 -13.08 27.23 1.34
N LEU A 323 -14.21 26.54 1.55
CA LEU A 323 -15.53 27.05 1.18
C LEU A 323 -15.87 28.33 1.96
N LYS A 324 -15.57 28.42 3.25
CA LYS A 324 -15.87 29.62 4.05
C LYS A 324 -15.07 30.85 3.62
N THR A 325 -13.82 30.66 3.25
CA THR A 325 -12.85 31.74 2.96
C THR A 325 -12.66 32.01 1.48
N ASP A 326 -13.33 31.22 0.62
CA ASP A 326 -13.22 31.27 -0.83
C ASP A 326 -11.77 31.15 -1.35
N THR A 327 -10.92 30.49 -0.57
CA THR A 327 -9.49 30.33 -0.86
C THR A 327 -9.14 28.86 -0.90
N LEU A 328 -8.40 28.46 -1.93
CA LEU A 328 -8.01 27.08 -2.15
C LEU A 328 -7.02 26.56 -1.08
N PRO A 329 -7.13 25.29 -0.64
CA PRO A 329 -6.17 24.70 0.30
C PRO A 329 -4.73 24.78 -0.20
N VAL A 330 -4.50 24.40 -1.45
CA VAL A 330 -3.19 24.40 -2.10
C VAL A 330 -2.54 25.78 -2.13
N ALA A 331 -3.31 26.86 -2.31
CA ALA A 331 -2.77 28.22 -2.31
C ALA A 331 -2.13 28.55 -0.95
N ARG A 332 -2.76 28.12 0.15
CA ARG A 332 -2.21 28.26 1.51
C ARG A 332 -0.99 27.39 1.75
N ASP A 333 -1.03 26.15 1.27
CA ASP A 333 0.11 25.23 1.40
C ASP A 333 1.32 25.78 0.64
N MET A 334 1.12 26.31 -0.57
CA MET A 334 2.17 26.94 -1.37
C MET A 334 2.75 28.18 -0.68
N CYS A 335 1.93 29.06 -0.11
CA CYS A 335 2.43 30.20 0.68
C CYS A 335 3.17 29.74 1.95
N THR A 336 2.71 28.67 2.59
CA THR A 336 3.39 28.09 3.77
C THR A 336 4.75 27.51 3.38
N ILE A 337 4.82 26.78 2.26
CA ILE A 337 6.08 26.23 1.74
C ILE A 337 7.03 27.39 1.40
N TRP A 338 6.54 28.42 0.71
CA TRP A 338 7.35 29.59 0.37
C TRP A 338 7.90 30.29 1.63
N HIS A 339 7.05 30.63 2.61
CA HIS A 339 7.49 31.23 3.87
C HIS A 339 8.53 30.37 4.59
N LEU A 340 8.30 29.06 4.70
CA LEU A 340 9.27 28.14 5.29
C LEU A 340 10.60 28.14 4.53
N THR A 341 10.59 28.29 3.21
CA THR A 341 11.84 28.34 2.43
C THR A 341 12.61 29.65 2.56
N GLU A 342 11.93 30.76 2.86
CA GLU A 342 12.57 32.05 3.11
C GLU A 342 13.15 32.16 4.52
N GLU A 343 12.52 31.50 5.49
CA GLU A 343 13.03 31.49 6.86
C GLU A 343 14.39 30.78 6.98
N ASP A 344 15.35 31.44 7.64
CA ASP A 344 16.63 30.86 8.05
C ASP A 344 16.49 30.01 9.33
N THR A 345 15.37 29.30 9.45
CA THR A 345 15.14 28.31 10.50
C THR A 345 15.68 26.94 10.07
N PHE A 346 15.91 26.05 11.05
CA PHE A 346 16.29 24.67 10.78
C PHE A 346 15.27 23.95 9.87
N LEU A 347 13.97 24.20 10.12
CA LEU A 347 12.90 23.66 9.30
C LEU A 347 12.98 24.20 7.87
N GLY A 348 13.23 25.49 7.69
CA GLY A 348 13.41 26.08 6.37
C GLY A 348 14.62 25.52 5.60
N MET A 349 15.74 25.25 6.28
CA MET A 349 16.86 24.53 5.66
C MET A 349 16.49 23.12 5.20
N ILE A 350 15.72 22.38 6.01
CA ILE A 350 15.23 21.05 5.65
C ILE A 350 14.30 21.14 4.44
N THR A 351 13.30 22.03 4.47
CA THR A 351 12.35 22.22 3.37
C THR A 351 13.07 22.58 2.07
N ARG A 352 14.04 23.51 2.11
CA ARG A 352 14.88 23.86 0.96
C ARG A 352 15.65 22.66 0.41
N ARG A 353 16.22 21.82 1.28
CA ARG A 353 16.95 20.61 0.87
C ARG A 353 16.00 19.57 0.25
N ILE A 354 14.84 19.34 0.86
CA ILE A 354 13.83 18.42 0.35
C ILE A 354 13.38 18.89 -1.03
N LEU A 355 12.97 20.15 -1.19
CA LEU A 355 12.54 20.68 -2.49
C LEU A 355 13.62 20.56 -3.56
N ARG A 356 14.89 20.80 -3.21
CA ARG A 356 16.02 20.65 -4.16
C ARG A 356 16.22 19.20 -4.59
N VAL A 357 16.08 18.24 -3.66
CA VAL A 357 16.19 16.82 -3.98
C VAL A 357 15.00 16.33 -4.80
N MET A 358 13.77 16.71 -4.40
CA MET A 358 12.54 16.30 -5.10
C MET A 358 12.47 16.85 -6.52
N SER A 359 12.96 18.06 -6.75
CA SER A 359 12.99 18.68 -8.07
C SER A 359 14.12 18.18 -8.99
N LEU A 360 14.84 17.12 -8.61
CA LEU A 360 15.98 16.60 -9.36
C LEU A 360 17.00 17.71 -9.71
N TYR A 361 17.21 18.66 -8.79
CA TYR A 361 18.06 19.85 -8.94
C TYR A 361 17.59 20.93 -9.92
N ALA A 362 16.43 20.78 -10.58
CA ALA A 362 15.79 21.88 -11.30
C ALA A 362 15.11 22.82 -10.27
N HIS A 363 15.88 23.77 -9.73
CA HIS A 363 15.48 24.54 -8.54
C HIS A 363 14.09 25.20 -8.69
N PRO A 364 13.02 24.69 -8.02
CA PRO A 364 11.68 25.22 -8.19
C PRO A 364 11.53 26.56 -7.48
N ASN A 365 12.51 26.96 -6.67
CA ASN A 365 12.52 28.22 -5.94
C ASN A 365 12.34 29.44 -6.85
N GLY A 366 12.83 29.40 -8.10
CA GLY A 366 12.60 30.49 -9.04
C GLY A 366 11.11 30.66 -9.34
N LEU A 367 10.44 29.57 -9.71
CA LEU A 367 9.01 29.54 -10.01
C LEU A 367 8.17 29.77 -8.75
N LEU A 368 8.51 29.11 -7.64
CA LEU A 368 7.87 29.30 -6.33
C LEU A 368 7.95 30.77 -5.89
N ASN A 369 9.12 31.39 -5.99
CA ASN A 369 9.29 32.80 -5.63
C ASN A 369 8.50 33.70 -6.59
N GLN A 370 8.55 33.45 -7.90
CA GLN A 370 7.78 34.23 -8.87
C GLN A 370 6.26 34.15 -8.62
N THR A 371 5.77 32.96 -8.25
CA THR A 371 4.35 32.69 -8.04
C THR A 371 3.86 33.16 -6.67
N CYS A 372 4.67 33.00 -5.61
CA CYS A 372 4.25 33.26 -4.24
C CYS A 372 4.71 34.61 -3.68
N ASN A 373 5.87 35.15 -4.06
CA ASN A 373 6.44 36.31 -3.38
C ASN A 373 5.74 37.62 -3.82
N PRO A 374 5.09 38.36 -2.89
CA PRO A 374 4.37 39.59 -3.20
C PRO A 374 5.26 40.72 -3.72
N GLU A 375 6.56 40.75 -3.38
CA GLU A 375 7.49 41.77 -3.86
C GLU A 375 7.77 41.68 -5.36
N VAL A 376 7.59 40.49 -5.95
CA VAL A 376 7.74 40.25 -7.39
C VAL A 376 6.40 40.08 -8.10
N GLY A 377 5.29 40.37 -7.42
CA GLY A 377 3.92 40.26 -7.96
C GLY A 377 3.25 38.90 -7.75
N GLY A 378 3.76 38.06 -6.86
CA GLY A 378 3.11 36.83 -6.43
C GLY A 378 1.91 37.06 -5.51
N TYR A 379 1.08 36.03 -5.31
CA TYR A 379 -0.23 36.18 -4.69
C TYR A 379 -0.24 36.06 -3.16
N CYS A 380 0.86 35.65 -2.52
CA CYS A 380 0.82 35.39 -1.08
C CYS A 380 0.57 36.67 -0.29
N SER A 381 -0.43 36.59 0.57
CA SER A 381 -0.88 37.67 1.45
C SER A 381 -1.43 37.06 2.75
N PRO A 382 -1.71 37.86 3.79
CA PRO A 382 -2.21 37.34 5.07
C PRO A 382 -3.49 36.49 4.98
N GLN A 383 -4.28 36.62 3.90
CA GLN A 383 -5.47 35.80 3.68
C GLN A 383 -5.13 34.34 3.34
N PHE A 384 -3.95 34.10 2.77
CA PHE A 384 -3.43 32.77 2.41
C PHE A 384 -2.61 32.12 3.54
N ARG A 385 -2.71 32.63 4.77
CA ARG A 385 -2.01 32.03 5.91
C ARG A 385 -2.41 30.57 6.13
N ALA A 386 -1.49 29.81 6.69
CA ALA A 386 -1.74 28.43 7.10
C ALA A 386 -2.96 28.34 8.04
N ILE A 387 -3.76 27.29 7.85
CA ILE A 387 -4.91 26.99 8.71
C ILE A 387 -4.39 26.55 10.08
N THR A 388 -4.79 27.28 11.13
CA THR A 388 -4.40 26.94 12.50
C THR A 388 -5.42 26.01 13.14
N GLY A 389 -5.02 25.30 14.21
CA GLY A 389 -5.96 24.49 14.99
C GLY A 389 -7.12 25.29 15.59
N ARG A 390 -6.92 26.59 15.86
CA ARG A 390 -8.00 27.49 16.31
C ARG A 390 -9.02 27.73 15.19
N ASP A 391 -8.56 27.98 13.97
CA ASP A 391 -9.46 28.16 12.82
C ASP A 391 -10.33 26.92 12.59
N MET A 392 -9.73 25.73 12.72
CA MET A 392 -10.44 24.45 12.63
C MET A 392 -11.46 24.26 13.76
N TRP A 393 -11.10 24.64 14.98
CA TRP A 393 -12.00 24.56 16.14
C TRP A 393 -13.17 25.53 16.04
N ASP A 394 -12.92 26.78 15.63
CA ASP A 394 -13.97 27.79 15.46
C ASP A 394 -14.97 27.36 14.37
N LEU A 395 -14.46 26.76 13.29
CA LEU A 395 -15.30 26.16 12.25
C LEU A 395 -16.11 24.97 12.77
N ALA A 396 -15.53 24.17 13.67
CA ALA A 396 -16.22 23.07 14.32
C ALA A 396 -17.40 23.52 15.19
N MET A 397 -17.22 24.64 15.90
CA MET A 397 -18.25 25.24 16.73
C MET A 397 -19.31 25.98 15.91
N GLU A 398 -18.99 26.47 14.71
CA GLU A 398 -19.96 27.10 13.81
C GLU A 398 -20.90 26.08 13.14
N ARG A 399 -20.41 24.86 12.86
CA ARG A 399 -21.15 23.81 12.14
C ARG A 399 -21.18 22.48 12.90
N PRO A 400 -21.62 22.44 14.18
CA PRO A 400 -21.44 21.27 15.04
C PRO A 400 -22.22 20.04 14.55
N LEU A 401 -23.44 20.22 14.05
CA LEU A 401 -24.27 19.11 13.57
C LEU A 401 -23.68 18.44 12.33
N PHE A 402 -23.17 19.22 11.38
CA PHE A 402 -22.56 18.67 10.15
C PHE A 402 -21.30 17.86 10.49
N ILE A 403 -20.45 18.39 11.36
CA ILE A 403 -19.20 17.74 11.76
C ILE A 403 -19.49 16.51 12.63
N ALA A 404 -20.43 16.60 13.57
CA ALA A 404 -20.86 15.46 14.37
C ALA A 404 -21.43 14.34 13.50
N ALA A 405 -22.26 14.66 12.50
CA ALA A 405 -22.81 13.67 11.57
C ALA A 405 -21.71 12.96 10.75
N ASN A 406 -20.73 13.72 10.24
CA ASN A 406 -19.60 13.14 9.50
C ASN A 406 -18.70 12.28 10.39
N VAL A 407 -18.37 12.75 11.60
CA VAL A 407 -17.59 11.99 12.58
C VAL A 407 -18.33 10.71 12.98
N ALA A 408 -19.64 10.78 13.24
CA ALA A 408 -20.45 9.60 13.52
C ALA A 408 -20.46 8.63 12.34
N GLY A 409 -20.58 9.11 11.10
CA GLY A 409 -20.46 8.31 9.89
C GLY A 409 -19.11 7.58 9.80
N LEU A 410 -18.00 8.31 10.02
CA LEU A 410 -16.65 7.73 10.04
C LEU A 410 -16.48 6.70 11.16
N VAL A 411 -16.99 6.96 12.36
CA VAL A 411 -16.98 5.99 13.47
C VAL A 411 -17.76 4.73 13.10
N CYS A 412 -18.95 4.87 12.51
CA CYS A 412 -19.78 3.75 12.08
C CYS A 412 -19.12 2.90 10.98
N VAL A 413 -18.44 3.53 10.03
CA VAL A 413 -17.82 2.83 8.89
C VAL A 413 -16.46 2.25 9.26
N LEU A 414 -15.63 2.98 10.01
CA LEU A 414 -14.25 2.58 10.27
C LEU A 414 -14.09 1.86 11.61
N LEU A 415 -14.65 2.38 12.70
CA LEU A 415 -14.35 1.91 14.05
C LEU A 415 -15.27 0.77 14.49
N VAL A 416 -16.57 0.85 14.19
CA VAL A 416 -17.56 -0.18 14.61
C VAL A 416 -17.19 -1.58 14.08
N PRO A 417 -16.80 -1.78 12.80
CA PRO A 417 -16.39 -3.11 12.34
C PRO A 417 -15.19 -3.67 13.09
N GLN A 418 -14.21 -2.82 13.44
CA GLN A 418 -13.02 -3.25 14.17
C GLN A 418 -13.34 -3.60 15.62
N ILE A 419 -14.19 -2.81 16.29
CA ILE A 419 -14.67 -3.12 17.64
C ILE A 419 -15.43 -4.45 17.62
N PHE A 420 -16.31 -4.65 16.64
CA PHE A 420 -17.07 -5.88 16.52
C PHE A 420 -16.16 -7.10 16.30
N GLN A 421 -15.17 -7.00 15.40
CA GLN A 421 -14.16 -8.04 15.20
C GLN A 421 -13.38 -8.34 16.50
N LEU A 422 -12.97 -7.31 17.23
CA LEU A 422 -12.26 -7.48 18.50
C LEU A 422 -13.16 -8.15 19.56
N LEU A 423 -14.43 -7.79 19.64
CA LEU A 423 -15.38 -8.42 20.56
C LEU A 423 -15.60 -9.90 20.23
N LEU A 424 -15.76 -10.24 18.93
CA LEU A 424 -15.85 -11.62 18.48
C LEU A 424 -14.59 -12.43 18.79
N PHE A 425 -13.41 -11.81 18.64
CA PHE A 425 -12.12 -12.44 18.98
C PHE A 425 -12.00 -12.70 20.49
N CYS A 426 -12.37 -11.71 21.32
CA CYS A 426 -12.38 -11.88 22.77
C CYS A 426 -13.36 -12.96 23.24
N GLU A 427 -14.51 -13.12 22.57
CA GLU A 427 -15.47 -14.17 22.91
C GLU A 427 -14.96 -15.57 22.55
N THR A 428 -14.27 -15.72 21.41
CA THR A 428 -13.67 -16.99 20.97
C THR A 428 -12.49 -17.38 21.87
N ASP A 429 -11.56 -16.47 22.15
CA ASP A 429 -10.43 -16.73 23.07
C ASP A 429 -10.91 -17.05 24.50
N ARG A 430 -12.00 -16.43 24.97
CA ARG A 430 -12.59 -16.76 26.26
C ARG A 430 -13.11 -18.20 26.30
N LYS A 431 -13.71 -18.69 25.22
CA LYS A 431 -14.17 -20.09 25.11
C LYS A 431 -12.97 -21.04 25.11
N ASP A 432 -11.93 -20.77 24.32
CA ASP A 432 -10.73 -21.61 24.25
C ASP A 432 -9.92 -21.64 25.56
N LYS A 433 -9.80 -20.51 26.25
CA LYS A 433 -9.18 -20.47 27.59
C LYS A 433 -10.02 -21.17 28.64
N HIS A 434 -11.35 -21.15 28.54
CA HIS A 434 -12.19 -21.98 29.40
C HIS A 434 -11.93 -23.47 29.14
N THR A 435 -11.78 -23.88 27.87
CA THR A 435 -11.46 -25.26 27.48
C THR A 435 -10.03 -25.69 27.89
N ARG A 436 -9.06 -24.77 27.93
CA ARG A 436 -7.69 -25.06 28.40
C ARG A 436 -7.52 -24.97 29.93
N CYS A 437 -8.28 -24.13 30.62
CA CYS A 437 -8.18 -23.95 32.07
C CYS A 437 -9.02 -24.97 32.85
N PHE A 438 -10.15 -25.43 32.31
CA PHE A 438 -10.80 -26.65 32.78
C PHE A 438 -10.11 -27.79 32.07
N GLY A 439 -9.08 -28.38 32.72
CA GLY A 439 -8.32 -29.52 32.20
C GLY A 439 -9.18 -30.77 31.97
N PHE A 440 -10.11 -30.70 31.01
CA PHE A 440 -10.52 -31.84 30.22
C PHE A 440 -9.37 -32.07 29.26
N ILE A 441 -8.43 -32.90 29.69
CA ILE A 441 -7.69 -33.73 28.75
C ILE A 441 -8.79 -34.50 28.02
N PRO A 442 -9.08 -34.24 26.72
CA PRO A 442 -9.99 -35.10 26.00
C PRO A 442 -9.44 -36.50 26.15
N THR A 443 -10.22 -37.38 26.78
CA THR A 443 -9.90 -38.79 26.79
C THR A 443 -9.77 -39.25 25.34
N ASP A 444 -8.87 -40.19 25.01
CA ASP A 444 -8.65 -40.64 23.62
C ASP A 444 -9.96 -41.01 22.87
N GLN A 445 -11.03 -41.33 23.61
CA GLN A 445 -12.40 -41.50 23.10
C GLN A 445 -13.05 -40.24 22.51
N ASP A 446 -12.84 -39.06 23.07
CA ASP A 446 -13.43 -37.81 22.56
C ASP A 446 -12.75 -37.34 21.26
N GLN A 447 -11.47 -37.71 21.06
CA GLN A 447 -10.76 -37.48 19.81
C GLN A 447 -11.24 -38.39 18.67
N GLU A 448 -11.59 -39.64 18.98
CA GLU A 448 -12.17 -40.55 17.98
C GLU A 448 -13.58 -40.11 17.54
N ASP A 449 -14.40 -39.63 18.47
CA ASP A 449 -15.75 -39.14 18.17
C ASP A 449 -15.73 -37.82 17.38
N GLU A 450 -14.84 -36.88 17.71
CA GLU A 450 -14.65 -35.67 16.89
C GLU A 450 -14.05 -35.97 15.52
N SER A 451 -13.08 -36.89 15.42
CA SER A 451 -12.51 -37.30 14.13
C SER A 451 -13.57 -37.94 13.23
N CYS A 452 -14.45 -38.78 13.78
CA CYS A 452 -15.56 -39.41 13.06
C CYS A 452 -16.61 -38.39 12.60
N LYS A 453 -16.84 -37.34 13.40
CA LYS A 453 -17.74 -36.24 13.04
C LYS A 453 -17.15 -35.34 11.94
N LEU A 454 -15.84 -35.04 12.03
CA LEU A 454 -15.13 -34.24 11.03
C LEU A 454 -15.05 -34.97 9.68
N GLU A 455 -14.90 -36.29 9.69
CA GLU A 455 -14.88 -37.11 8.46
C GLU A 455 -16.25 -37.13 7.77
N LYS A 456 -17.35 -37.19 8.55
CA LYS A 456 -18.71 -37.06 8.03
C LYS A 456 -18.98 -35.65 7.46
N ASP A 457 -18.54 -34.61 8.15
CA ASP A 457 -18.73 -33.24 7.66
C ASP A 457 -17.89 -33.00 6.40
N CYS A 458 -16.66 -33.50 6.34
CA CYS A 458 -15.79 -33.40 5.17
C CYS A 458 -16.35 -34.16 3.96
N THR A 459 -16.90 -35.36 4.16
CA THR A 459 -17.54 -36.12 3.07
C THR A 459 -18.82 -35.43 2.57
N SER A 460 -19.60 -34.79 3.46
CA SER A 460 -20.78 -34.01 3.06
C SER A 460 -20.42 -32.76 2.26
N LEU A 461 -19.36 -32.04 2.65
CA LEU A 461 -18.86 -30.87 1.93
C LEU A 461 -18.25 -31.25 0.59
N GLN A 462 -17.53 -32.37 0.51
CA GLN A 462 -17.01 -32.91 -0.75
C GLN A 462 -18.16 -33.23 -1.72
N GLN A 463 -19.23 -33.86 -1.25
CA GLN A 463 -20.42 -34.12 -2.06
C GLN A 463 -21.09 -32.83 -2.55
N GLN A 464 -21.14 -31.78 -1.71
CA GLN A 464 -21.71 -30.49 -2.09
C GLN A 464 -20.82 -29.75 -3.12
N ALA A 465 -19.50 -29.86 -3.00
CA ALA A 465 -18.54 -29.32 -3.97
C ALA A 465 -18.67 -30.02 -5.33
N ASP A 466 -18.74 -31.35 -5.34
CA ASP A 466 -18.92 -32.15 -6.55
C ASP A 466 -20.26 -31.86 -7.24
N ALA A 467 -21.33 -31.65 -6.45
CA ALA A 467 -22.64 -31.25 -6.96
C ALA A 467 -22.58 -29.85 -7.61
N SER A 468 -21.95 -28.88 -6.94
CA SER A 468 -21.78 -27.51 -7.46
C SER A 468 -20.92 -27.49 -8.74
N GLN A 469 -19.89 -28.33 -8.81
CA GLN A 469 -19.03 -28.44 -9.98
C GLN A 469 -19.78 -29.05 -11.18
N LYS A 470 -20.66 -30.02 -10.95
CA LYS A 470 -21.57 -30.57 -11.98
C LYS A 470 -22.56 -29.52 -12.48
N GLU A 471 -23.12 -28.70 -11.59
CA GLU A 471 -24.01 -27.60 -11.98
C GLU A 471 -23.29 -26.54 -12.80
N MET A 472 -22.06 -26.16 -12.42
CA MET A 472 -21.24 -25.23 -13.20
C MET A 472 -20.90 -25.78 -14.59
N ALA A 473 -20.55 -27.07 -14.70
CA ALA A 473 -20.28 -27.70 -15.98
C ALA A 473 -21.53 -27.71 -16.89
N SER A 474 -22.71 -27.97 -16.31
CA SER A 474 -24.00 -27.89 -17.01
C SER A 474 -24.33 -26.46 -17.47
N LEU A 475 -24.09 -25.45 -16.63
CA LEU A 475 -24.27 -24.05 -17.02
C LEU A 475 -23.33 -23.64 -18.14
N LYS A 476 -22.05 -24.03 -18.06
CA LYS A 476 -21.05 -23.74 -19.10
C LYS A 476 -21.47 -24.31 -20.46
N ALA A 477 -21.93 -25.57 -20.48
CA ALA A 477 -22.46 -26.19 -21.69
C ALA A 477 -23.70 -25.46 -22.25
N LYS A 478 -24.58 -24.94 -21.38
CA LYS A 478 -25.73 -24.12 -21.83
C LYS A 478 -25.28 -22.77 -22.41
N VAL A 479 -24.28 -22.13 -21.82
CA VAL A 479 -23.72 -20.85 -22.33
C VAL A 479 -23.06 -21.07 -23.69
N GLU A 480 -22.29 -22.14 -23.86
CA GLU A 480 -21.69 -22.51 -25.16
C GLU A 480 -22.78 -22.79 -26.22
N ALA A 481 -23.84 -23.53 -25.87
CA ALA A 481 -24.96 -23.77 -26.79
C ALA A 481 -25.71 -22.48 -27.18
N ILE A 482 -25.84 -21.52 -26.26
CA ILE A 482 -26.42 -20.19 -26.55
C ILE A 482 -25.48 -19.39 -27.46
N HIS A 483 -24.18 -19.42 -27.20
CA HIS A 483 -23.16 -18.76 -28.02
C HIS A 483 -23.16 -19.30 -29.46
N ASP A 484 -23.23 -20.62 -29.65
CA ASP A 484 -23.32 -21.25 -30.96
C ASP A 484 -24.61 -20.88 -31.70
N ARG A 485 -25.74 -20.81 -30.99
CA ARG A 485 -27.01 -20.35 -31.55
C ARG A 485 -26.93 -18.89 -31.99
N LEU A 486 -26.32 -18.02 -31.19
CA LEU A 486 -26.07 -16.62 -31.54
C LEU A 486 -25.15 -16.51 -32.77
N ASN A 487 -24.09 -17.31 -32.86
CA ASN A 487 -23.22 -17.35 -34.03
C ASN A 487 -23.94 -17.83 -35.29
N LEU A 488 -24.91 -18.75 -35.18
CA LEU A 488 -25.73 -19.17 -36.33
C LEU A 488 -26.67 -18.05 -36.83
N VAL A 489 -27.27 -17.30 -35.90
CA VAL A 489 -28.20 -16.20 -36.19
C VAL A 489 -27.47 -14.95 -36.67
N CYS A 490 -26.32 -14.62 -36.07
CA CYS A 490 -25.52 -13.45 -36.43
C CYS A 490 -24.58 -13.74 -37.61
N GLY A 491 -24.14 -14.98 -37.81
CA GLY A 491 -23.26 -15.41 -38.90
C GLY A 491 -23.93 -15.47 -40.28
N THR A 492 -25.25 -15.29 -40.36
CA THR A 492 -25.97 -15.14 -41.64
C THR A 492 -26.08 -13.70 -42.14
N SER A 493 -25.59 -12.69 -41.39
CA SER A 493 -25.37 -11.34 -41.93
C SER A 493 -24.00 -11.23 -42.62
N ARG A 494 -23.84 -11.94 -43.74
CA ARG A 494 -23.01 -11.42 -44.84
C ARG A 494 -23.82 -10.35 -45.57
N MET A 495 -23.90 -9.16 -44.98
CA MET A 495 -24.25 -7.95 -45.71
C MET A 495 -23.00 -7.07 -45.83
N LEU A 496 -22.48 -7.04 -47.06
CA LEU A 496 -21.64 -6.03 -47.73
C LEU A 496 -20.46 -5.39 -46.98
N PRO A 497 -19.23 -5.54 -47.52
CA PRO A 497 -18.17 -4.55 -47.39
C PRO A 497 -18.28 -3.55 -48.56
N HIS A 498 -18.99 -2.45 -48.38
CA HIS A 498 -18.84 -1.27 -49.21
C HIS A 498 -19.37 -0.06 -48.45
N VAL A 499 -18.48 0.64 -47.75
CA VAL A 499 -18.37 2.11 -47.67
C VAL A 499 -17.22 2.37 -46.70
N LEU A 500 -16.06 2.70 -47.24
CA LEU A 500 -15.07 3.61 -46.64
C LEU A 500 -14.12 4.00 -47.77
N ALA A 501 -14.54 4.99 -48.55
CA ALA A 501 -13.71 5.73 -49.47
C ALA A 501 -13.33 7.08 -48.82
N SER A 502 -12.06 7.44 -49.01
CA SER A 502 -11.42 8.76 -48.88
C SER A 502 -11.39 9.46 -47.52
N GLN A 503 -10.27 9.29 -46.81
CA GLN A 503 -9.61 10.39 -46.08
C GLN A 503 -8.10 10.35 -46.39
N THR A 504 -7.78 10.79 -47.60
CA THR A 504 -6.46 11.29 -48.00
C THR A 504 -6.76 12.53 -48.82
N ASP A 505 -6.72 13.70 -48.18
CA ASP A 505 -6.49 15.02 -48.77
C ASP A 505 -6.82 16.08 -47.71
N LEU A 506 -5.82 16.43 -46.91
CA LEU A 506 -5.71 17.69 -46.17
C LEU A 506 -4.30 17.77 -45.56
N SER A 507 -3.29 17.77 -46.43
CA SER A 507 -1.92 18.13 -46.08
C SER A 507 -1.34 19.09 -47.11
N GLU A 508 -2.06 20.16 -47.46
CA GLU A 508 -1.51 21.22 -48.31
C GLU A 508 -2.36 22.51 -48.19
N ALA A 509 -2.24 23.22 -47.06
CA ALA A 509 -2.55 24.65 -46.96
C ALA A 509 -2.05 25.19 -45.61
N GLY A 510 -0.88 25.82 -45.58
CA GLY A 510 -0.38 26.40 -44.35
C GLY A 510 1.03 27.02 -44.39
N MET A 511 1.46 27.58 -45.52
CA MET A 511 2.59 28.53 -45.53
C MET A 511 2.14 29.82 -46.20
N ALA A 512 1.75 30.81 -45.39
CA ALA A 512 1.72 32.20 -45.78
C ALA A 512 2.40 33.02 -44.69
N LEU A 513 3.60 33.52 -45.03
CA LEU A 513 4.36 34.53 -44.32
C LEU A 513 3.51 35.77 -44.03
N VAL A 514 3.52 36.24 -42.78
CA VAL A 514 3.26 37.65 -42.45
C VAL A 514 4.39 38.14 -41.55
N HIS A 515 5.31 38.86 -42.19
CA HIS A 515 6.20 39.81 -41.52
C HIS A 515 5.39 41.03 -41.10
N ASN A 516 5.49 41.44 -39.83
CA ASN A 516 5.17 42.80 -39.41
C ASN A 516 6.37 43.39 -38.66
N PRO A 517 6.84 44.60 -39.00
CA PRO A 517 7.88 45.30 -38.26
C PRO A 517 7.29 46.08 -37.07
N MET A 518 8.05 46.16 -35.98
CA MET A 518 7.78 47.07 -34.86
C MET A 518 7.98 48.54 -35.27
N PRO A 519 7.22 49.49 -34.71
CA PRO A 519 7.63 50.88 -34.64
C PRO A 519 8.42 51.16 -33.34
N THR A 520 9.44 52.01 -33.50
CA THR A 520 10.14 52.76 -32.45
C THR A 520 9.23 53.72 -31.70
#